data_AF-A0A0R1E8S8-F1
#
_entry.id   AF-A0A0R1E8S8-F1
#
_cell.length_a   1.000
_cell.length_b   1.000
_cell.length_c   1.000
_cell.angle_alpha   90.00
_cell.angle_beta   90.00
_cell.angle_gamma   90.00
#
_symmetry.space_group_name_H-M   'P 1'
#
loop_
_entity.id
_entity.type
_entity.pdbx_description
1 polymer ?
#
loop_
_entity_poly.entity_id
_entity_poly.type
_entity_poly.pdbx_seq_one_letter_code
_entity_poly.pdbx_strand_id
1 'polypeptide(L)'
;MQGDENFSNNSGIIPKCFDHIFETISMATNVRYLVLVTYLEIYNECIRDLLNKHENTSLINHSLKEIPVWHRRMNLEECVEGNLA
;
A
#
# COMPACT_ATOMS: atom_id res chain seq x y z
N MET A 1 -12.96 -6.89 3.19
CA MET A 1 -11.54 -6.78 3.53
C MET A 1 -11.20 -5.44 4.19
N GLN A 2 -11.72 -4.30 3.69
CA GLN A 2 -11.55 -2.96 4.30
C GLN A 2 -12.24 -2.81 5.66
N GLY A 3 -13.47 -3.33 5.79
CA GLY A 3 -14.30 -3.13 6.99
C GLY A 3 -14.95 -1.75 7.01
N ASP A 4 -15.46 -1.35 8.18
CA ASP A 4 -16.04 -0.02 8.41
C ASP A 4 -15.04 0.84 9.19
N GLU A 5 -14.65 1.97 8.61
CA GLU A 5 -13.66 2.89 9.19
C GLU A 5 -14.22 3.72 10.35
N ASN A 6 -15.55 3.81 10.48
CA ASN A 6 -16.18 4.63 11.52
C ASN A 6 -16.15 3.96 12.90
N PHE A 7 -15.92 2.65 12.97
CA PHE A 7 -15.93 1.88 14.21
C PHE A 7 -14.68 1.01 14.29
N SER A 8 -13.79 1.29 15.26
CA SER A 8 -12.51 0.59 15.46
C SER A 8 -12.65 -0.94 15.58
N ASN A 9 -13.73 -1.43 16.19
CA ASN A 9 -14.00 -2.86 16.30
C ASN A 9 -14.39 -3.51 14.97
N ASN A 10 -14.88 -2.71 14.01
CA ASN A 10 -15.34 -3.17 12.69
C ASN A 10 -14.33 -2.91 11.57
N SER A 11 -13.15 -2.37 11.88
CA SER A 11 -12.06 -2.24 10.93
C SER A 11 -11.69 -3.61 10.37
N GLY A 12 -11.48 -3.67 9.06
CA GLY A 12 -11.14 -4.91 8.37
C GLY A 12 -9.69 -5.30 8.55
N ILE A 13 -9.31 -6.40 7.90
CA ILE A 13 -7.95 -6.94 8.02
C ILE A 13 -6.90 -6.07 7.33
N ILE A 14 -7.26 -5.37 6.25
CA ILE A 14 -6.33 -4.49 5.53
C ILE A 14 -5.81 -3.37 6.44
N PRO A 15 -6.66 -2.50 7.03
CA PRO A 15 -6.18 -1.44 7.93
C PRO A 15 -5.47 -2.00 9.16
N LYS A 16 -5.99 -3.08 9.78
CA LYS A 16 -5.35 -3.73 10.94
C LYS A 16 -3.94 -4.26 10.64
N CYS A 17 -3.71 -4.78 9.44
CA CYS A 17 -2.38 -5.22 9.03
C CYS A 17 -1.42 -4.05 8.86
N PHE A 18 -1.87 -2.92 8.32
CA PHE A 18 -1.03 -1.72 8.23
C PHE A 18 -0.63 -1.23 9.62
N ASP A 19 -1.57 -1.15 10.56
CA ASP A 19 -1.29 -0.75 11.95
C ASP A 19 -0.21 -1.66 12.56
N HIS A 20 -0.39 -2.97 12.47
CA HIS A 20 0.55 -3.94 13.03
C HIS A 20 1.96 -3.88 12.40
N ILE A 21 2.04 -3.70 11.07
CA ILE A 21 3.32 -3.57 10.36
C ILE A 21 4.05 -2.31 10.84
N PHE A 22 3.36 -1.17 10.89
CA PHE A 22 3.99 0.09 11.28
C PHE A 22 4.29 0.18 12.79
N GLU A 23 3.45 -0.42 13.63
CA GLU A 23 3.73 -0.59 15.06
C GLU A 23 5.04 -1.37 15.26
N THR A 24 5.19 -2.52 14.59
CA THR A 24 6.41 -3.34 14.66
C THR A 24 7.65 -2.59 14.17
N ILE A 25 7.53 -1.85 13.06
CA ILE A 25 8.62 -1.03 12.52
C ILE A 25 9.01 0.06 13.52
N SER A 26 8.05 0.70 14.17
CA SER A 26 8.30 1.78 15.14
C SER A 26 9.05 1.31 16.38
N MET A 27 8.85 0.05 16.79
CA MET A 27 9.51 -0.56 17.95
C MET A 27 10.91 -1.09 17.64
N ALA A 28 11.27 -1.27 16.37
CA ALA A 28 12.55 -1.83 15.95
C ALA A 28 13.67 -0.77 15.98
N THR A 29 14.73 -1.03 16.76
CA THR A 29 15.92 -0.17 16.79
C THR A 29 17.02 -0.70 15.86
N ASN A 30 17.74 0.19 15.17
CA ASN A 30 18.91 -0.14 14.34
C ASN A 30 18.60 -1.05 13.12
N VAL A 31 17.37 -1.01 12.61
CA VAL A 31 16.95 -1.67 11.37
C VAL A 31 16.31 -0.65 10.45
N ARG A 32 16.56 -0.74 9.14
CA ARG A 32 15.92 0.12 8.12
C ARG A 32 14.96 -0.72 7.30
N TYR A 33 13.71 -0.28 7.25
CA TYR A 33 12.66 -0.91 6.46
C TYR A 33 12.34 -0.05 5.23
N LEU A 34 11.99 -0.72 4.13
CA LEU A 34 11.39 -0.10 2.96
C LEU A 34 10.06 -0.79 2.72
N VAL A 35 8.95 -0.08 2.95
CA VAL A 35 7.60 -0.61 2.70
C VAL A 35 7.18 -0.20 1.29
N LEU A 36 6.79 -1.18 0.50
CA LEU A 36 6.28 -0.97 -0.85
C LEU A 36 4.85 -1.49 -0.92
N VAL A 37 3.98 -0.74 -1.58
CA VAL A 37 2.56 -1.11 -1.74
C VAL A 37 2.21 -1.09 -3.22
N THR A 38 1.48 -2.12 -3.64
CA THR A 38 0.84 -2.21 -4.95
C THR A 38 -0.63 -2.52 -4.73
N TYR A 39 -1.50 -1.91 -5.54
CA TYR A 39 -2.93 -2.20 -5.48
C TYR A 39 -3.43 -2.36 -6.91
N LEU A 40 -3.96 -3.54 -7.21
CA LEU A 40 -4.29 -3.97 -8.56
C LEU A 40 -5.71 -4.50 -8.54
N GLU A 41 -6.42 -4.30 -9.63
CA GLU A 41 -7.65 -5.04 -9.91
C GLU A 41 -7.48 -5.91 -11.15
N ILE A 42 -8.18 -7.03 -11.14
CA ILE A 42 -8.37 -7.87 -12.33
C ILE A 42 -9.85 -7.74 -12.69
N TYR A 43 -10.12 -7.12 -13.82
CA TYR A 43 -11.47 -6.92 -14.31
C TYR A 43 -11.52 -7.30 -15.78
N ASN A 44 -12.43 -8.22 -16.14
CA ASN A 44 -12.56 -8.75 -17.49
C ASN A 44 -11.22 -9.24 -18.07
N GLU A 45 -10.52 -10.09 -17.32
CA GLU A 45 -9.21 -10.64 -17.68
C GLU A 45 -8.09 -9.60 -17.93
N CYS A 46 -8.31 -8.33 -17.51
CA CYS A 46 -7.35 -7.25 -17.64
C CYS A 46 -6.86 -6.79 -16.27
N ILE A 47 -5.53 -6.65 -16.11
CA ILE A 47 -4.90 -6.12 -14.90
C ILE A 47 -4.86 -4.59 -14.99
N ARG A 48 -5.31 -3.89 -13.96
CA ARG A 48 -5.22 -2.43 -13.84
C ARG A 48 -4.59 -2.04 -12.52
N ASP A 49 -3.66 -1.08 -12.56
CA ASP A 49 -3.03 -0.49 -11.38
C ASP A 49 -3.94 0.59 -10.80
N LEU A 50 -4.45 0.33 -9.59
CA LEU A 50 -5.37 1.20 -8.87
C LEU A 50 -4.65 2.38 -8.18
N LEU A 51 -3.32 2.36 -8.08
CA LEU A 51 -2.55 3.46 -7.50
C LEU A 51 -2.08 4.47 -8.55
N ASN A 52 -2.20 4.17 -9.84
CA ASN A 52 -1.77 5.06 -10.91
C ASN A 52 -2.81 6.16 -11.17
N LYS A 53 -2.42 7.44 -11.00
CA LYS A 53 -3.31 8.61 -11.19
C LYS A 53 -3.70 8.87 -12.65
N HIS A 54 -2.96 8.32 -13.61
CA HIS A 54 -3.30 8.43 -15.03
C HIS A 54 -4.18 7.24 -15.43
N GLU A 55 -5.49 7.39 -15.27
CA GLU A 55 -6.54 6.39 -15.54
C GLU A 55 -6.56 5.84 -16.98
N ASN A 56 -5.79 6.42 -17.91
CA ASN A 56 -5.84 6.08 -19.33
C ASN A 56 -4.63 5.27 -19.84
N THR A 57 -3.67 4.88 -19.00
CA THR A 57 -2.46 4.21 -19.50
C THR A 57 -1.89 3.20 -18.53
N SER A 58 -2.40 1.97 -18.60
CA SER A 58 -1.55 0.79 -18.57
C SER A 58 -2.37 -0.48 -18.78
N LEU A 59 -2.77 -0.75 -20.03
CA LEU A 59 -2.94 -2.13 -20.47
C LEU A 59 -1.54 -2.75 -20.54
N ILE A 60 -0.97 -3.07 -19.38
CA ILE A 60 0.36 -3.65 -19.30
C ILE A 60 0.22 -5.16 -19.50
N ASN A 61 0.34 -5.57 -20.76
CA ASN A 61 0.71 -6.94 -21.12
C ASN A 61 2.24 -7.08 -20.96
N HIS A 62 2.77 -6.97 -19.74
CA HIS A 62 4.19 -7.20 -19.50
C HIS A 62 4.40 -8.55 -18.82
N SER A 63 5.26 -9.37 -19.42
CA SER A 63 5.83 -10.56 -18.79
C SER A 63 6.46 -10.16 -17.46
N LEU A 64 6.20 -10.94 -16.41
CA LEU A 64 6.69 -10.73 -15.04
C LEU A 64 8.23 -10.59 -15.04
N LYS A 65 8.74 -9.35 -15.14
CA LYS A 65 10.15 -9.06 -14.87
C LYS A 65 10.35 -9.11 -13.36
N GLU A 66 11.50 -9.65 -12.95
CA GLU A 66 11.86 -9.97 -11.56
C GLU A 66 11.76 -8.81 -10.57
N ILE A 67 11.66 -7.57 -11.05
CA ILE A 67 11.39 -6.38 -10.23
C ILE A 67 10.12 -5.72 -10.79
N PRO A 68 8.97 -5.81 -10.08
CA PRO A 68 7.75 -5.16 -10.53
C PRO A 68 7.91 -3.64 -10.53
N VAL A 69 7.72 -3.02 -11.69
CA VAL A 69 7.80 -1.55 -11.90
C VAL A 69 6.64 -0.79 -11.22
N TRP A 70 5.71 -1.54 -10.61
CA TRP A 70 4.46 -1.07 -10.00
C TRP A 70 4.59 -0.52 -8.59
N HIS A 71 5.77 -0.62 -7.99
CA HIS A 71 5.94 -0.17 -6.62
C HIS A 71 5.98 1.36 -6.56
N ARG A 72 4.92 1.97 -6.04
CA ARG A 72 5.03 3.35 -5.54
C ARG A 72 5.79 3.31 -4.22
N ARG A 73 6.92 4.00 -4.19
CA ARG A 73 7.68 4.23 -2.97
C ARG A 73 6.85 5.16 -2.06
N MET A 74 6.32 4.64 -0.97
CA MET A 74 5.84 5.50 0.11
C MET A 74 7.07 5.96 0.90
N ASN A 75 7.32 7.26 0.93
CA ASN A 75 8.39 7.82 1.77
C ASN A 75 7.87 7.86 3.20
N LEU A 76 8.59 7.22 4.12
CA LEU A 76 8.21 7.12 5.54
C LEU A 76 8.23 8.49 6.26
N GLU A 77 8.88 9.50 5.68
CA GLU A 77 9.00 10.83 6.30
C GLU A 77 7.70 11.63 6.32
N GLU A 78 6.74 11.35 5.42
CA GLU A 78 5.43 12.02 5.43
C GLU A 78 4.50 11.53 6.57
N CYS A 79 4.75 10.36 7.17
CA CYS A 79 3.91 9.84 8.26
C CYS A 79 4.24 10.43 9.64
N VAL A 80 5.36 11.15 9.81
CA VAL A 80 5.78 11.66 11.13
C VAL A 80 5.29 13.09 11.39
N GLU A 81 5.08 13.90 10.35
CA GLU A 81 4.62 15.29 10.50
C GLU A 81 3.09 15.45 10.56
N GLY A 82 2.32 14.38 10.32
CA GLY A 82 0.85 14.43 10.26
C GLY A 82 0.09 14.31 11.59
N ASN A 83 0.76 14.19 12.75
CA ASN A 83 0.09 13.97 14.05
C ASN A 83 0.49 14.97 15.15
N LEU A 84 0.93 16.16 14.77
CA LEU A 84 1.06 17.33 15.65
C LEU A 84 0.46 18.58 14.97
N ALA A 85 -0.86 18.60 14.81
CA ALA A 85 -1.68 19.80 14.73
C ALA A 85 -3.13 19.48 15.10
#